data_AF-A0A836WY32-F1
#
_entry.id   AF-A0A836WY32-F1
#
_cell.length_a   1.000
_cell.length_b   1.000
_cell.length_c   1.000
_cell.angle_alpha   90.00
_cell.angle_beta   90.00
_cell.angle_gamma   90.00
#
_symmetry.space_group_name_H-M   'P 1'
#
loop_
_entity.id
_entity.type
_entity.pdbx_description
1 polymer ?
#
loop_
_entity_poly.entity_id
_entity_poly.type
_entity_poly.pdbx_seq_one_letter_code
_entity_poly.pdbx_strand_id
1 'polypeptide(L)'
;ILIRLRELASQAATGTVGSTERASIQLEFSALRQELTRIANTTEFNGIGLIDGSLASSVSSTSHTLIQIGIDNTANSRLNLNSTLALDAVTSENLGLDTLSITASAEALTALASIETAIASVTASRGKVGAIQNRLQRSVSSLSISTENLQAAESAIRDADIAHEIAELTKNQILVQTSTAMVGQSNLIPQSVLQLLA
;
A
#
# COMPACT_ATOMS: atom_id res chain seq x y z
N ILE A 1 23.80 -2.15 -10.61
CA ILE A 1 24.98 -2.08 -9.72
C ILE A 1 25.56 -3.46 -9.44
N LEU A 2 24.88 -4.37 -8.74
CA LEU A 2 25.44 -5.69 -8.40
C LEU A 2 25.90 -6.52 -9.61
N ILE A 3 25.14 -6.52 -10.71
CA ILE A 3 25.55 -7.19 -11.96
C ILE A 3 26.85 -6.60 -12.52
N ARG A 4 27.01 -5.27 -12.46
CA ARG A 4 28.24 -4.59 -12.88
C ARG A 4 29.42 -4.92 -11.96
N LEU A 5 29.21 -4.98 -10.64
CA LEU A 5 30.24 -5.45 -9.70
C LEU A 5 30.70 -6.87 -10.05
N ARG A 6 29.76 -7.76 -10.42
CA ARG A 6 30.08 -9.11 -10.87
C ARG A 6 30.92 -9.12 -12.15
N GLU A 7 30.57 -8.29 -13.13
CA GLU A 7 31.35 -8.14 -14.37
C GLU A 7 32.79 -7.70 -14.08
N LEU A 8 32.95 -6.66 -13.25
CA LEU A 8 34.27 -6.15 -12.86
C LEU A 8 35.10 -7.19 -12.10
N ALA A 9 34.46 -7.92 -11.17
CA ALA A 9 35.12 -9.01 -10.45
C ALA A 9 35.51 -10.17 -11.39
N SER A 10 34.68 -10.52 -12.36
CA SER A 10 35.00 -11.52 -13.38
C SER A 10 36.15 -11.08 -14.29
N GLN A 11 36.16 -9.82 -14.70
CA GLN A 11 37.26 -9.24 -15.46
C GLN A 11 38.56 -9.28 -14.65
N ALA A 12 38.54 -8.82 -13.39
CA ALA A 12 39.71 -8.83 -12.51
C ALA A 12 40.19 -10.25 -12.16
N ALA A 13 39.31 -11.24 -12.09
CA ALA A 13 39.68 -12.63 -11.86
C ALA A 13 40.48 -13.24 -13.04
N THR A 14 40.35 -12.68 -14.25
CA THR A 14 41.03 -13.20 -15.44
C THR A 14 42.55 -13.00 -15.35
N GLY A 15 43.31 -14.04 -15.71
CA GLY A 15 44.78 -14.06 -15.60
C GLY A 15 45.52 -13.11 -16.55
N THR A 16 44.86 -12.60 -17.58
CA THR A 16 45.44 -11.65 -18.56
C THR A 16 45.42 -10.19 -18.07
N VAL A 17 44.72 -9.90 -16.97
CA VAL A 17 44.63 -8.55 -16.40
C VAL A 17 45.79 -8.33 -15.43
N GLY A 18 46.60 -7.30 -15.70
CA GLY A 18 47.74 -6.91 -14.86
C GLY A 18 47.31 -6.20 -13.57
N SER A 19 48.27 -5.95 -12.68
CA SER A 19 48.02 -5.29 -11.39
C SER A 19 47.56 -3.85 -11.56
N THR A 20 48.08 -3.11 -12.55
CA THR A 20 47.69 -1.74 -12.85
C THR A 20 46.24 -1.65 -13.34
N GLU A 21 45.85 -2.57 -14.24
CA GLU A 21 44.48 -2.64 -14.73
C GLU A 21 43.51 -3.04 -13.61
N ARG A 22 43.87 -4.02 -12.77
CA ARG A 22 43.07 -4.40 -11.60
C ARG A 22 42.89 -3.24 -10.62
N ALA A 23 43.94 -2.45 -10.38
CA ALA A 23 43.84 -1.25 -9.54
C ALA A 23 42.85 -0.22 -10.12
N SER A 24 42.80 -0.08 -11.45
CA SER A 24 41.85 0.83 -12.11
C SER A 24 40.40 0.30 -12.01
N ILE A 25 40.20 -1.00 -12.22
CA ILE A 25 38.88 -1.66 -12.06
C ILE A 25 38.43 -1.60 -10.60
N GLN A 26 39.34 -1.73 -9.63
CA GLN A 26 39.05 -1.58 -8.21
C GLN A 26 38.47 -0.20 -7.86
N LEU A 27 38.92 0.88 -8.51
CA LEU A 27 38.36 2.21 -8.29
C LEU A 27 36.87 2.26 -8.69
N GLU A 28 36.53 1.71 -9.85
CA GLU A 28 35.13 1.58 -10.29
C GLU A 28 34.33 0.69 -9.33
N PHE A 29 34.90 -0.43 -8.91
CA PHE A 29 34.28 -1.37 -7.96
C PHE A 29 33.96 -0.70 -6.61
N SER A 30 34.90 0.04 -6.05
CA SER A 30 34.71 0.80 -4.81
C SER A 30 33.62 1.87 -4.95
N ALA A 31 33.61 2.62 -6.06
CA ALA A 31 32.60 3.64 -6.31
C ALA A 31 31.19 3.03 -6.42
N LEU A 32 31.04 1.91 -7.13
CA LEU A 32 29.76 1.21 -7.27
C LEU A 32 29.25 0.66 -5.93
N ARG A 33 30.14 0.23 -5.04
CA ARG A 33 29.75 -0.19 -3.69
C ARG A 33 29.31 0.98 -2.82
N GLN A 34 29.99 2.13 -2.90
CA GLN A 34 29.55 3.35 -2.22
C GLN A 34 28.18 3.78 -2.73
N GLU A 35 27.95 3.69 -4.04
CA GLU A 35 26.67 4.01 -4.65
C GLU A 35 25.55 3.07 -4.19
N LEU A 36 25.85 1.77 -4.00
CA LEU A 36 24.90 0.83 -3.40
C LEU A 36 24.45 1.29 -2.01
N THR A 37 25.39 1.63 -1.12
CA THR A 37 25.09 2.13 0.22
C THR A 37 24.37 3.47 0.19
N ARG A 38 24.73 4.37 -0.73
CA ARG A 38 24.03 5.65 -0.94
C ARG A 38 22.57 5.41 -1.31
N ILE A 39 22.28 4.51 -2.25
CA ILE A 39 20.91 4.17 -2.63
C ILE A 39 20.15 3.59 -1.45
N ALA A 40 20.75 2.66 -0.70
CA ALA A 40 20.11 2.08 0.48
C ALA A 40 19.68 3.15 1.49
N ASN A 41 20.58 4.08 1.81
CA ASN A 41 20.37 5.12 2.83
C ASN A 41 19.49 6.29 2.35
N THR A 42 19.33 6.50 1.04
CA THR A 42 18.54 7.62 0.49
C THR A 42 17.18 7.19 -0.05
N THR A 43 16.90 5.88 -0.10
CA THR A 43 15.60 5.38 -0.55
C THR A 43 14.61 5.41 0.62
N GLU A 44 13.80 6.45 0.65
CA GLU A 44 12.76 6.64 1.65
C GLU A 44 11.40 6.94 1.03
N PHE A 45 10.34 6.70 1.81
CA PHE A 45 9.01 7.20 1.51
C PHE A 45 8.45 7.89 2.75
N ASN A 46 8.12 9.17 2.61
CA ASN A 46 7.61 9.99 3.72
C ASN A 46 8.52 9.96 4.97
N GLY A 47 9.85 9.98 4.75
CA GLY A 47 10.86 9.91 5.82
C GLY A 47 11.09 8.51 6.41
N ILE A 48 10.42 7.47 5.89
CA ILE A 48 10.65 6.08 6.31
C ILE A 48 11.62 5.44 5.33
N GLY A 49 12.80 5.04 5.83
CA GLY A 49 13.77 4.25 5.05
C GLY A 49 13.18 2.90 4.64
N LEU A 50 13.32 2.56 3.36
CA LEU A 50 12.68 1.36 2.79
C LEU A 50 13.63 0.16 2.68
N ILE A 51 14.93 0.42 2.57
CA ILE A 51 15.96 -0.60 2.33
C ILE A 51 17.26 -0.33 3.11
N ASP A 52 17.20 0.55 4.11
CA ASP A 52 18.28 0.90 5.03
C ASP A 52 18.32 0.00 6.29
N GLY A 53 17.35 -0.91 6.43
CA GLY A 53 17.17 -1.77 7.60
C GLY A 53 16.06 -1.34 8.56
N SER A 54 15.42 -0.18 8.33
CA SER A 54 14.27 0.29 9.12
C SER A 54 13.05 -0.65 9.02
N LEU A 55 12.99 -1.49 7.98
CA LEU A 55 11.97 -2.52 7.75
C LEU A 55 12.42 -3.94 8.18
N ALA A 56 13.53 -4.07 8.92
CA ALA A 56 13.98 -5.35 9.45
C ALA A 56 13.06 -5.82 10.58
N SER A 57 12.99 -7.15 10.77
CA SER A 57 12.21 -7.74 11.88
C SER A 57 12.86 -7.55 13.25
N SER A 58 14.14 -7.17 13.28
CA SER A 58 14.93 -6.85 14.48
C SER A 58 14.61 -5.48 15.07
N VAL A 59 13.92 -4.61 14.32
CA VAL A 59 13.48 -3.30 14.79
C VAL A 59 12.44 -3.46 15.90
N SER A 60 12.39 -2.52 16.85
CA SER A 60 11.37 -2.54 17.91
C SER A 60 9.96 -2.54 17.32
N SER A 61 9.08 -3.37 17.88
CA SER A 61 7.69 -3.50 17.44
C SER A 61 6.89 -2.18 17.48
N THR A 62 7.30 -1.25 18.35
CA THR A 62 6.73 0.10 18.45
C THR A 62 7.07 1.01 17.28
N SER A 63 8.17 0.71 16.58
CA SER A 63 8.67 1.46 15.42
C SER A 63 8.37 0.75 14.10
N HIS A 64 7.63 -0.35 14.14
CA HIS A 64 7.22 -1.06 12.93
C HIS A 64 6.32 -0.19 12.07
N THR A 65 6.49 -0.30 10.76
CA THR A 65 5.59 0.34 9.80
C THR A 65 4.36 -0.54 9.59
N LEU A 66 3.19 -0.02 9.94
CA LEU A 66 1.91 -0.69 9.74
C LEU A 66 1.10 0.00 8.64
N ILE A 67 0.54 -0.80 7.73
CA ILE A 67 -0.45 -0.35 6.76
C ILE A 67 -1.82 -0.83 7.22
N GLN A 68 -2.75 0.10 7.45
CA GLN A 68 -4.15 -0.24 7.73
C GLN A 68 -4.83 -0.67 6.43
N ILE A 69 -5.33 -1.91 6.40
CA ILE A 69 -5.97 -2.54 5.23
C ILE A 69 -7.36 -3.11 5.56
N GLY A 70 -7.94 -2.73 6.69
CA GLY A 70 -9.29 -3.11 7.09
C GLY A 70 -9.97 -2.00 7.87
N ILE A 71 -11.25 -2.19 8.18
CA ILE A 71 -12.09 -1.17 8.81
C ILE A 71 -11.99 -1.14 10.33
N ASP A 72 -11.52 -2.24 10.95
CA ASP A 72 -11.46 -2.37 12.40
C ASP A 72 -10.05 -2.13 12.96
N ASN A 73 -9.98 -2.01 14.29
CA ASN A 73 -8.73 -1.80 15.03
C ASN A 73 -8.04 -3.13 15.42
N THR A 74 -8.29 -4.24 14.71
CA THR A 74 -7.68 -5.54 15.02
C THR A 74 -6.34 -5.72 14.32
N ALA A 75 -5.53 -6.67 14.81
CA ALA A 75 -4.26 -7.02 14.17
C ALA A 75 -4.44 -7.56 12.73
N ASN A 76 -5.58 -8.19 12.43
CA ASN A 76 -5.86 -8.76 11.10
C ASN A 76 -6.16 -7.69 10.04
N SER A 77 -6.63 -6.51 10.46
CA SER A 77 -6.86 -5.35 9.59
C SER A 77 -5.58 -4.54 9.34
N ARG A 78 -4.43 -5.01 9.83
CA ARG A 78 -3.14 -4.33 9.70
C ARG A 78 -2.12 -5.23 9.04
N LEU A 79 -1.39 -4.67 8.08
CA LEU A 79 -0.21 -5.28 7.52
C LEU A 79 1.03 -4.68 8.18
N ASN A 80 1.71 -5.46 9.02
CA ASN A 80 3.01 -5.08 9.57
C ASN A 80 4.11 -5.39 8.55
N LEU A 81 4.74 -4.34 8.00
CA LEU A 81 5.77 -4.51 6.98
C LEU A 81 7.05 -5.14 7.53
N ASN A 82 7.49 -4.75 8.73
CA ASN A 82 8.70 -5.31 9.35
C ASN A 82 8.60 -6.82 9.59
N SER A 83 7.43 -7.31 10.00
CA SER A 83 7.22 -8.74 10.22
C SER A 83 7.01 -9.52 8.92
N THR A 84 6.30 -8.94 7.95
CA THR A 84 5.93 -9.68 6.73
C THR A 84 7.03 -9.63 5.66
N LEU A 85 7.68 -8.48 5.53
CA LEU A 85 8.74 -8.26 4.57
C LEU A 85 10.10 -8.65 5.15
N ALA A 86 10.37 -8.25 6.41
CA ALA A 86 11.63 -8.49 7.11
C ALA A 86 12.83 -8.21 6.20
N LEU A 87 12.94 -6.94 5.76
CA LEU A 87 14.05 -6.48 4.94
C LEU A 87 15.17 -5.97 5.84
N ASP A 88 16.26 -6.70 5.85
CA ASP A 88 17.52 -6.18 6.35
C ASP A 88 18.06 -5.08 5.43
N ALA A 89 19.04 -4.33 5.92
CA ALA A 89 19.66 -3.27 5.15
C ALA A 89 20.31 -3.80 3.86
N VAL A 90 20.09 -3.11 2.74
CA VAL A 90 20.70 -3.44 1.43
C VAL A 90 21.96 -2.59 1.21
N THR A 91 22.73 -2.37 2.28
CA THR A 91 24.00 -1.63 2.24
C THR A 91 25.15 -2.55 1.84
N SER A 92 26.29 -1.97 1.44
CA SER A 92 27.48 -2.76 1.15
C SER A 92 27.97 -3.56 2.36
N GLU A 93 27.80 -3.03 3.57
CA GLU A 93 28.22 -3.71 4.80
C GLU A 93 27.36 -4.94 5.10
N ASN A 94 26.03 -4.78 5.11
CA ASN A 94 25.13 -5.88 5.45
C ASN A 94 25.09 -6.98 4.37
N LEU A 95 25.38 -6.64 3.11
CA LEU A 95 25.56 -7.62 2.04
C LEU A 95 26.97 -8.26 2.04
N GLY A 96 27.84 -7.90 2.99
CA GLY A 96 29.21 -8.43 3.10
C GLY A 96 30.11 -8.01 1.93
N LEU A 97 29.82 -6.86 1.32
CA LEU A 97 30.53 -6.29 0.16
C LEU A 97 31.60 -5.26 0.55
N ASP A 98 31.62 -4.74 1.79
CA ASP A 98 32.36 -3.53 2.19
C ASP A 98 33.91 -3.66 2.29
N THR A 99 34.41 -4.87 2.47
CA THR A 99 35.84 -5.12 2.69
C THR A 99 36.47 -5.83 1.48
N LEU A 100 35.65 -6.11 0.46
CA LEU A 100 36.07 -6.84 -0.71
C LEU A 100 36.97 -6.02 -1.63
N SER A 101 38.10 -6.64 -1.97
CA SER A 101 39.04 -6.19 -2.98
C SER A 101 39.00 -7.14 -4.18
N ILE A 102 39.36 -6.60 -5.35
CA ILE A 102 39.55 -7.31 -6.61
C ILE A 102 40.95 -7.02 -7.18
N THR A 103 41.89 -6.59 -6.33
CA THR A 103 43.27 -6.27 -6.74
C THR A 103 44.11 -7.49 -7.07
N ALA A 104 43.75 -8.66 -6.54
CA ALA A 104 44.34 -9.95 -6.92
C ALA A 104 43.28 -10.89 -7.52
N SER A 105 43.71 -11.78 -8.42
CA SER A 105 42.82 -12.78 -9.04
C SER A 105 42.10 -13.66 -8.01
N ALA A 106 42.79 -14.08 -6.95
CA ALA A 106 42.20 -14.85 -5.86
C ALA A 106 41.13 -14.07 -5.08
N GLU A 107 41.38 -12.80 -4.77
CA GLU A 107 40.42 -11.92 -4.10
C GLU A 107 39.18 -11.67 -4.96
N ALA A 108 39.38 -11.49 -6.27
CA ALA A 108 38.30 -11.31 -7.23
C ALA A 108 37.38 -12.54 -7.34
N LEU A 109 37.91 -13.76 -7.18
CA LEU A 109 37.12 -14.99 -7.09
C LEU A 109 36.28 -15.04 -5.81
N THR A 110 36.85 -14.64 -4.67
CA THR A 110 36.09 -14.51 -3.41
C THR A 110 35.00 -13.43 -3.54
N ALA A 111 35.30 -12.32 -4.21
CA ALA A 111 34.34 -11.27 -4.50
C ALA A 111 33.16 -11.74 -5.34
N LEU A 112 33.41 -12.55 -6.38
CA LEU A 112 32.34 -13.14 -7.18
C LEU A 112 31.36 -13.95 -6.33
N ALA A 113 31.85 -14.79 -5.42
CA ALA A 113 31.01 -15.60 -4.54
C ALA A 113 30.14 -14.74 -3.60
N SER A 114 30.71 -13.70 -3.00
CA SER A 114 29.97 -12.76 -2.14
C SER A 114 28.94 -11.96 -2.94
N ILE A 115 29.28 -11.52 -4.16
CA ILE A 115 28.37 -10.77 -5.03
C ILE A 115 27.18 -11.64 -5.47
N GLU A 116 27.39 -12.90 -5.81
CA GLU A 116 26.29 -13.82 -6.15
C GLU A 116 25.35 -14.03 -4.96
N THR A 117 25.90 -14.17 -3.75
CA THR A 117 25.10 -14.23 -2.52
C THR A 117 24.31 -12.94 -2.30
N ALA A 118 24.92 -11.78 -2.51
CA ALA A 118 24.25 -10.49 -2.43
C ALA A 118 23.13 -10.33 -3.48
N ILE A 119 23.37 -10.77 -4.73
CA ILE A 119 22.35 -10.79 -5.80
C ILE A 119 21.17 -11.67 -5.41
N ALA A 120 21.43 -12.87 -4.87
CA ALA A 120 20.38 -13.76 -4.40
C ALA A 120 19.56 -13.12 -3.27
N SER A 121 20.20 -12.49 -2.29
CA SER A 121 19.53 -11.78 -1.19
C SER A 121 18.65 -10.62 -1.68
N VAL A 122 19.16 -9.78 -2.58
CA VAL A 122 18.37 -8.68 -3.18
C VAL A 122 17.21 -9.22 -4.01
N THR A 123 17.41 -10.31 -4.74
CA THR A 123 16.35 -10.94 -5.54
C THR A 123 15.26 -11.52 -4.64
N ALA A 124 15.63 -12.19 -3.55
CA ALA A 124 14.68 -12.67 -2.55
C ALA A 124 13.89 -11.51 -1.92
N SER A 125 14.57 -10.43 -1.55
CA SER A 125 13.97 -9.19 -1.04
C SER A 125 12.93 -8.61 -2.01
N ARG A 126 13.26 -8.51 -3.31
CA ARG A 126 12.32 -8.07 -4.35
C ARG A 126 11.14 -9.03 -4.51
N GLY A 127 11.36 -10.34 -4.39
CA GLY A 127 10.31 -11.35 -4.39
C GLY A 127 9.31 -11.15 -3.26
N LYS A 128 9.80 -10.88 -2.04
CA LYS A 128 8.94 -10.57 -0.88
C LYS A 128 8.12 -9.30 -1.11
N VAL A 129 8.73 -8.24 -1.65
CA VAL A 129 8.02 -6.99 -1.99
C VAL A 129 6.92 -7.26 -3.02
N GLY A 130 7.21 -8.02 -4.07
CA GLY A 130 6.22 -8.41 -5.08
C GLY A 130 5.06 -9.23 -4.52
N ALA A 131 5.33 -10.16 -3.59
CA ALA A 131 4.29 -10.92 -2.91
C ALA A 131 3.35 -10.00 -2.09
N ILE A 132 3.92 -9.02 -1.38
CA ILE A 132 3.13 -8.02 -0.64
C ILE A 132 2.32 -7.12 -1.56
N GLN A 133 2.90 -6.67 -2.68
CA GLN A 133 2.17 -5.91 -3.69
C GLN A 133 0.95 -6.68 -4.20
N ASN A 134 1.12 -7.97 -4.53
CA ASN A 134 0.01 -8.83 -4.96
C ASN A 134 -1.06 -8.98 -3.87
N ARG A 135 -0.65 -9.14 -2.61
CA ARG A 135 -1.56 -9.21 -1.48
C ARG A 135 -2.33 -7.90 -1.31
N LEU A 136 -1.66 -6.75 -1.34
CA LEU A 136 -2.29 -5.43 -1.23
C LEU A 136 -3.27 -5.18 -2.38
N GLN A 137 -2.93 -5.54 -3.62
CA GLN A 137 -3.84 -5.40 -4.75
C GLN A 137 -5.11 -6.25 -4.59
N ARG A 138 -4.97 -7.48 -4.06
CA ARG A 138 -6.13 -8.33 -3.72
C ARG A 138 -6.95 -7.73 -2.58
N SER A 139 -6.30 -7.22 -1.54
CA SER A 139 -6.98 -6.54 -0.43
C SER A 139 -7.75 -5.31 -0.92
N VAL A 140 -7.17 -4.48 -1.78
CA VAL A 140 -7.86 -3.33 -2.39
C VAL A 140 -9.10 -3.79 -3.17
N SER A 141 -8.97 -4.78 -4.04
CA SER A 141 -10.12 -5.30 -4.80
C SER A 141 -11.23 -5.85 -3.89
N SER A 142 -10.87 -6.57 -2.83
CA SER A 142 -11.84 -7.09 -1.86
C SER A 142 -12.52 -5.98 -1.06
N LEU A 143 -11.77 -4.95 -0.66
CA LEU A 143 -12.32 -3.79 0.03
C LEU A 143 -13.26 -3.00 -0.88
N SER A 144 -12.93 -2.81 -2.16
CA SER A 144 -13.82 -2.14 -3.11
C SER A 144 -15.17 -2.84 -3.25
N ILE A 145 -15.17 -4.18 -3.34
CA ILE A 145 -16.41 -4.97 -3.36
C ILE A 145 -17.18 -4.79 -2.05
N SER A 146 -16.48 -4.84 -0.90
CA SER A 146 -17.11 -4.63 0.40
C SER A 146 -17.71 -3.23 0.53
N THR A 147 -17.05 -2.19 0.01
CA THR A 147 -17.57 -0.82 0.03
C THR A 147 -18.80 -0.67 -0.83
N GLU A 148 -18.83 -1.30 -2.02
CA GLU A 148 -19.99 -1.30 -2.90
C GLU A 148 -21.20 -2.00 -2.25
N ASN A 149 -20.99 -3.18 -1.67
CA ASN A 149 -22.04 -3.91 -0.97
C ASN A 149 -22.57 -3.14 0.25
N LEU A 150 -21.69 -2.50 1.02
CA LEU A 150 -22.10 -1.67 2.17
C LEU A 150 -22.87 -0.43 1.72
N GLN A 151 -22.46 0.22 0.63
CA GLN A 151 -23.18 1.36 0.07
C GLN A 151 -24.56 0.95 -0.46
N ALA A 152 -24.67 -0.20 -1.12
CA ALA A 152 -25.96 -0.74 -1.57
C ALA A 152 -26.87 -1.10 -0.39
N ALA A 153 -26.31 -1.69 0.68
CA ALA A 153 -27.07 -1.96 1.91
C ALA A 153 -27.49 -0.68 2.64
N GLU A 154 -26.64 0.35 2.69
CA GLU A 154 -27.00 1.67 3.23
C GLU A 154 -28.15 2.27 2.42
N SER A 155 -28.04 2.28 1.09
CA SER A 155 -29.08 2.76 0.18
C SER A 155 -30.40 2.05 0.42
N ALA A 156 -30.42 0.72 0.53
CA ALA A 156 -31.65 -0.03 0.81
C ALA A 156 -32.32 0.30 2.17
N ILE A 157 -31.54 0.73 3.17
CA ILE A 157 -32.06 1.08 4.49
C ILE A 157 -32.50 2.55 4.56
N ARG A 158 -31.73 3.43 3.94
CA ARG A 158 -31.83 4.88 4.12
C ARG A 158 -32.55 5.58 2.98
N ASP A 159 -32.46 5.05 1.77
CA ASP A 159 -33.13 5.64 0.63
C ASP A 159 -34.61 5.31 0.72
N ALA A 160 -35.42 6.36 0.79
CA ALA A 160 -36.86 6.21 0.75
C ALA A 160 -37.30 5.80 -0.66
N ASP A 161 -38.24 4.88 -0.75
CA ASP A 161 -38.90 4.59 -2.03
C ASP A 161 -39.72 5.82 -2.43
N ILE A 162 -39.14 6.61 -3.35
CA ILE A 162 -39.73 7.84 -3.86
C ILE A 162 -41.15 7.61 -4.39
N ALA A 163 -41.45 6.44 -4.96
CA ALA A 163 -42.80 6.15 -5.45
C ALA A 163 -43.81 6.01 -4.30
N HIS A 164 -43.41 5.36 -3.21
CA HIS A 164 -44.25 5.21 -2.01
C HIS A 164 -44.44 6.56 -1.29
N GLU A 165 -43.35 7.29 -1.05
CA GLU A 165 -43.38 8.59 -0.38
C GLU A 165 -44.20 9.63 -1.17
N ILE A 166 -44.11 9.63 -2.51
CA ILE A 166 -44.94 10.51 -3.35
C ILE A 166 -46.42 10.11 -3.27
N ALA A 167 -46.73 8.80 -3.27
CA ALA A 167 -48.11 8.35 -3.14
C ALA A 167 -48.71 8.74 -1.78
N GLU A 168 -47.93 8.58 -0.70
CA GLU A 168 -48.33 9.01 0.65
C GLU A 168 -48.47 10.54 0.75
N LEU A 169 -47.51 11.31 0.21
CA LEU A 169 -47.59 12.76 0.13
C LEU A 169 -48.84 13.21 -0.63
N THR A 170 -49.13 12.58 -1.77
CA THR A 170 -50.30 12.90 -2.60
C THR A 170 -51.59 12.57 -1.86
N LYS A 171 -51.67 11.39 -1.21
CA LYS A 171 -52.79 11.01 -0.35
C LYS A 171 -53.01 12.03 0.77
N ASN A 172 -51.94 12.45 1.43
CA ASN A 172 -52.00 13.42 2.52
C ASN A 172 -52.43 14.81 2.03
N GLN A 173 -51.96 15.24 0.85
CA GLN A 173 -52.43 16.48 0.21
C GLN A 173 -53.93 16.42 -0.14
N ILE A 174 -54.42 15.30 -0.69
CA ILE A 174 -55.84 15.09 -0.97
C ILE A 174 -56.66 15.11 0.33
N LEU A 175 -56.17 14.48 1.40
CA LEU A 175 -56.83 14.50 2.71
C LEU A 175 -56.92 15.92 3.28
N VAL A 176 -55.86 16.72 3.17
CA VAL A 176 -55.87 18.13 3.62
C VAL A 176 -56.86 18.95 2.79
N GLN A 177 -56.84 18.83 1.45
CA GLN A 177 -57.78 19.53 0.57
C GLN A 177 -59.24 19.11 0.87
N THR A 178 -59.49 17.81 1.02
CA THR A 178 -60.82 17.29 1.37
C THR A 178 -61.26 17.76 2.76
N SER A 179 -60.36 17.79 3.74
CA SER A 179 -60.65 18.31 5.09
C SER A 179 -61.03 19.78 5.03
N THR A 180 -60.31 20.60 4.25
CA THR A 180 -60.67 22.02 4.07
C THR A 180 -62.01 22.20 3.35
N ALA A 181 -62.29 21.39 2.31
CA ALA A 181 -63.56 21.43 1.58
C ALA A 181 -64.74 20.95 2.47
N MET A 182 -64.54 19.91 3.27
CA MET A 182 -65.54 19.40 4.21
C MET A 182 -65.82 20.38 5.34
N VAL A 183 -64.81 21.10 5.85
CA VAL A 183 -65.03 22.21 6.80
C VAL A 183 -65.86 23.32 6.16
N GLY A 184 -65.56 23.70 4.91
CA GLY A 184 -66.36 24.66 4.15
C GLY A 184 -67.82 24.21 3.98
N GLN A 185 -68.03 22.96 3.57
CA GLN A 185 -69.37 22.38 3.38
C GLN A 185 -70.12 22.21 4.71
N SER A 186 -69.44 21.81 5.77
CA SER A 186 -70.03 21.63 7.10
C SER A 186 -70.46 22.97 7.72
N ASN A 187 -69.83 24.10 7.35
CA ASN A 187 -70.32 25.43 7.72
C ASN A 187 -71.59 25.87 6.95
N LEU A 188 -71.79 25.38 5.72
CA LEU A 188 -72.96 25.72 4.90
C LEU A 188 -74.23 24.95 5.29
N ILE A 189 -74.09 23.71 5.79
CA ILE A 189 -75.22 22.88 6.20
C ILE A 189 -76.09 23.56 7.28
N PRO A 190 -75.54 24.07 8.41
CA PRO A 190 -76.32 24.81 9.40
C PRO A 190 -77.00 26.06 8.83
N GLN A 191 -76.37 26.78 7.89
CA GLN A 191 -76.96 27.96 7.26
C GLN A 191 -78.14 27.62 6.35
N SER A 192 -78.04 26.53 5.59
CA SER A 192 -79.15 26.05 4.74
C SER A 192 -80.33 25.55 5.57
N VAL A 193 -80.07 24.91 6.71
CA VAL A 193 -81.10 24.50 7.68
C VAL A 193 -81.76 25.74 8.31
N LEU A 194 -80.99 26.77 8.65
CA LEU A 194 -81.53 28.02 9.18
C LEU A 194 -82.43 28.76 8.16
N GLN A 195 -82.10 28.71 6.86
CA GLN A 195 -82.95 29.23 5.78
C GLN A 195 -84.26 28.45 5.57
N LEU A 196 -84.30 27.16 5.93
CA LEU A 196 -85.50 26.32 5.79
C LEU A 196 -86.42 26.38 7.01
N LEU A 197 -85.90 26.85 8.15
CA LEU A 197 -86.63 27.01 9.42
C LEU A 197 -87.13 28.45 9.66
N ALA A 198 -86.75 29.41 8.83
CA ALA A 198 -87.21 30.80 8.85
C ALA A 198 -88.26 31.04 7.74
#